data_AF-A0A925YHD2-F1
#
_entry.id   AF-A0A925YHD2-F1
#
_cell.length_a   1.000
_cell.length_b   1.000
_cell.length_c   1.000
_cell.angle_alpha   90.00
_cell.angle_beta   90.00
_cell.angle_gamma   90.00
#
_symmetry.space_group_name_H-M   'P 1'
#
loop_
_entity.id
_entity.type
_entity.pdbx_description
1 polymer ?
#
loop_
_entity_poly.entity_id
_entity_poly.type
_entity_poly.pdbx_seq_one_letter_code
_entity_poly.pdbx_strand_id
1 'polypeptide(L)'
;MTGVVSAAGRAGLGWFGIVRLGLVQAALGSIVVLTTSTLNRIMIVELGMAAVIPGLLVGVHYGVQIARPLWGHGSDAGGRRTPWIVGG
;
A
#
# COMPACT_ATOMS: atom_id res chain seq x y z
N MET A 1 -2.88 0.02 43.78
CA MET A 1 -1.57 0.60 43.40
C MET A 1 -1.05 -0.21 42.22
N THR A 2 -0.95 0.23 40.98
CA THR A 2 -1.09 1.52 40.31
C THR A 2 -1.48 1.21 38.86
N GLY A 3 -2.72 1.53 38.49
CA GLY A 3 -3.13 1.59 37.10
C GLY A 3 -2.58 2.86 36.49
N VAL A 4 -1.54 2.73 35.67
CA VAL A 4 -1.09 3.79 34.76
C VAL A 4 -0.81 3.15 33.40
N VAL A 5 -1.85 2.58 32.80
CA VAL A 5 -1.88 2.47 31.34
C VAL A 5 -2.27 3.85 30.86
N SER A 6 -1.26 4.62 30.47
CA SER A 6 -1.40 5.95 29.89
C SER A 6 -2.39 5.89 28.73
N ALA A 7 -3.58 6.46 28.93
CA ALA A 7 -4.49 6.81 27.86
C ALA A 7 -3.82 7.94 27.07
N ALA A 8 -2.90 7.58 26.16
CA ALA A 8 -2.41 8.48 25.14
C ALA A 8 -3.64 8.94 24.35
N GLY A 9 -4.05 10.18 24.59
CA GLY A 9 -5.24 10.77 24.03
C GLY A 9 -5.23 10.62 22.51
N ARG A 10 -6.42 10.38 21.95
CA ARG A 10 -6.70 10.49 20.51
C ARG A 10 -6.59 11.96 20.08
N ALA A 11 -5.39 12.55 20.15
CA ALA A 11 -5.11 13.78 19.46
C ALA A 11 -5.19 13.46 17.96
N GLY A 12 -6.23 13.94 17.29
CA GLY A 12 -6.39 13.78 15.84
C GLY A 12 -5.13 14.27 15.11
N LEU A 13 -4.86 13.71 13.93
CA LEU A 13 -3.75 14.14 13.08
C LEU A 13 -3.86 15.65 12.81
N GLY A 14 -2.87 16.43 13.25
CA GLY A 14 -2.78 17.84 12.90
C GLY A 14 -2.53 18.02 11.40
N TRP A 15 -2.82 19.23 10.87
CA TRP A 15 -2.72 19.56 9.44
C TRP A 15 -1.36 19.18 8.82
N PHE A 16 -0.26 19.43 9.54
CA PHE A 16 1.09 19.06 9.10
C PHE A 16 1.28 17.54 8.96
N GLY A 17 0.65 16.75 9.85
CA GLY A 17 0.65 15.28 9.77
C GLY A 17 -0.10 14.78 8.53
N ILE A 18 -1.24 15.40 8.21
CA ILE A 18 -2.02 15.07 7.01
C ILE A 18 -1.21 15.36 5.75
N VAL A 19 -0.57 16.54 5.65
CA VAL A 19 0.26 16.90 4.50
C VAL A 19 1.42 15.91 4.32
N ARG A 20 2.13 15.54 5.40
CA ARG A 20 3.22 14.57 5.31
C ARG A 20 2.74 13.20 4.80
N LEU A 21 1.61 12.71 5.29
CA LEU A 21 1.03 11.44 4.83
C LEU A 21 0.55 11.55 3.37
N GLY A 22 -0.04 12.69 2.98
CA GLY A 22 -0.45 12.96 1.61
C GLY A 22 0.72 12.97 0.62
N LEU A 23 1.87 13.53 1.01
CA LEU A 23 3.09 13.50 0.19
C LEU A 23 3.62 12.06 0.00
N VAL A 24 3.60 11.25 1.06
CA VAL A 24 3.99 9.83 0.97
C VAL A 24 3.03 9.06 0.07
N GLN A 25 1.72 9.28 0.21
CA GLN A 25 0.71 8.67 -0.63
C GLN A 25 0.88 9.07 -2.10
N ALA A 26 1.16 10.35 -2.37
CA ALA A 26 1.41 10.83 -3.72
C ALA A 26 2.67 10.21 -4.34
N ALA A 27 3.76 10.09 -3.56
CA ALA A 27 4.99 9.44 -3.99
C ALA A 27 4.76 7.95 -4.32
N LEU A 28 4.11 7.20 -3.42
CA LEU A 28 3.78 5.78 -3.64
C LEU A 28 2.87 5.60 -4.86
N GLY A 29 1.84 6.44 -4.99
CA GLY A 29 0.95 6.43 -6.16
C GLY A 29 1.69 6.72 -7.46
N SER A 30 2.60 7.70 -7.46
CA SER A 30 3.37 8.10 -8.64
C SER A 30 4.28 6.97 -9.13
N ILE A 31 5.00 6.31 -8.22
CA ILE A 31 5.87 5.17 -8.54
C ILE A 31 5.04 4.05 -9.19
N VAL A 32 3.93 3.65 -8.57
CA VAL A 32 3.09 2.54 -9.06
C VAL A 32 2.48 2.86 -10.43
N VAL A 33 1.96 4.08 -10.62
CA VAL A 33 1.34 4.52 -11.88
C VAL A 33 2.38 4.59 -12.99
N LEU A 34 3.56 5.17 -12.73
CA LEU A 34 4.62 5.28 -13.72
C LEU A 34 5.15 3.91 -14.15
N THR A 35 5.40 3.02 -13.19
CA THR A 35 5.86 1.66 -13.46
C THR A 35 4.82 0.89 -14.28
N THR A 36 3.55 0.94 -13.89
CA THR A 36 2.48 0.21 -14.61
C THR A 36 2.28 0.73 -16.03
N SER A 37 2.30 2.06 -16.22
CA SER A 37 2.20 2.70 -17.54
C SER A 37 3.38 2.31 -18.45
N THR A 38 4.60 2.37 -17.90
CA THR A 38 5.81 1.96 -18.62
C THR A 38 5.75 0.49 -19.00
N LEU A 39 5.46 -0.39 -18.05
CA LEU A 39 5.39 -1.84 -18.31
C LEU A 39 4.30 -2.19 -19.32
N ASN A 40 3.13 -1.55 -19.27
CA ASN A 40 2.07 -1.77 -20.24
C ASN A 40 2.52 -1.39 -21.67
N ARG A 41 3.21 -0.25 -21.82
CA ARG A 41 3.78 0.17 -23.10
C ARG A 41 4.88 -0.78 -23.57
N ILE A 42 5.84 -1.12 -22.72
CA ILE A 42 6.95 -2.00 -23.09
C ILE A 42 6.43 -3.39 -23.50
N MET A 43 5.51 -3.99 -22.75
CA MET A 43 4.98 -5.32 -23.07
C MET A 43 4.23 -5.35 -24.40
N ILE A 44 3.34 -4.36 -24.65
CA ILE A 44 2.49 -4.37 -25.84
C ILE A 44 3.25 -3.86 -27.06
N VAL A 45 3.98 -2.75 -26.91
CA VAL A 45 4.55 -2.00 -28.03
C VAL A 45 5.96 -2.47 -28.35
N GLU A 46 6.82 -2.66 -27.35
CA GLU A 46 8.24 -2.97 -27.59
C GLU A 46 8.50 -4.47 -27.70
N LEU A 47 7.87 -5.28 -26.84
CA LEU A 47 8.02 -6.74 -26.81
C LEU A 47 7.00 -7.47 -27.71
N GLY A 48 6.02 -6.76 -28.28
CA GLY A 48 5.01 -7.34 -29.15
C GLY A 48 4.10 -8.37 -28.48
N MET A 49 4.00 -8.36 -27.14
CA MET A 49 3.17 -9.31 -26.40
C MET A 49 1.68 -8.98 -26.59
N ALA A 50 0.84 -10.02 -26.58
CA ALA A 50 -0.60 -9.84 -26.63
C ALA A 50 -1.10 -9.03 -25.41
N ALA A 51 -1.94 -8.01 -25.65
CA ALA A 51 -2.47 -7.11 -24.61
C ALA A 51 -3.23 -7.82 -23.46
N VAL A 52 -3.64 -9.07 -23.68
CA VAL A 52 -4.24 -9.93 -22.65
C VAL A 52 -3.25 -10.22 -21.52
N ILE A 53 -1.95 -10.30 -21.79
CA ILE A 53 -0.93 -10.61 -20.78
C ILE A 53 -0.83 -9.50 -19.72
N PRO A 54 -0.63 -8.22 -20.07
CA PRO A 54 -0.72 -7.11 -19.11
C PRO A 54 -2.06 -7.08 -18.36
N GLY A 55 -3.18 -7.29 -19.08
CA GLY A 55 -4.51 -7.29 -18.47
C GLY A 55 -4.69 -8.38 -17.40
N LEU A 56 -4.17 -9.59 -17.65
CA LEU A 56 -4.25 -10.70 -16.72
C LEU A 56 -3.34 -10.48 -15.50
N LEU A 57 -2.15 -9.90 -15.69
CA LEU A 57 -1.26 -9.49 -14.59
C LEU A 57 -1.93 -8.45 -13.68
N VAL A 58 -2.64 -7.47 -14.25
CA VAL A 58 -3.45 -6.51 -13.49
C VAL A 58 -4.59 -7.22 -12.74
N GLY A 59 -5.25 -8.20 -13.37
CA GLY A 59 -6.26 -9.03 -12.72
C GLY A 59 -5.74 -9.78 -11.49
N VAL A 60 -4.56 -10.39 -11.59
CA VAL A 60 -3.88 -11.04 -10.44
C VAL A 60 -3.58 -10.01 -9.35
N HIS A 61 -3.10 -8.82 -9.71
CA HIS A 61 -2.86 -7.73 -8.76
C HIS A 61 -4.13 -7.31 -8.01
N TYR A 62 -5.27 -7.18 -8.69
CA TYR A 62 -6.56 -6.94 -8.03
C TYR A 62 -6.99 -8.10 -7.13
N GLY A 63 -6.65 -9.35 -7.49
CA GLY A 63 -6.86 -10.51 -6.62
C GLY A 63 -6.12 -10.37 -5.29
N VAL A 64 -4.86 -9.92 -5.30
CA VAL A 64 -4.08 -9.64 -4.09
C VAL A 64 -4.71 -8.53 -3.24
N GLN A 65 -5.48 -7.60 -3.84
CA GLN A 65 -6.17 -6.55 -3.07
C GLN A 65 -7.21 -7.10 -2.09
N ILE A 66 -7.67 -8.34 -2.26
CA ILE A 66 -8.56 -9.03 -1.31
C ILE A 66 -7.84 -9.32 0.01
N ALA A 67 -6.51 -9.42 0.03
CA ALA A 67 -5.72 -9.64 1.25
C ALA A 67 -5.57 -8.37 2.12
N ARG A 68 -5.90 -7.18 1.59
CA ARG A 68 -5.74 -5.89 2.32
C ARG A 68 -6.40 -5.85 3.72
N PRO A 69 -7.62 -6.39 3.93
CA PRO A 69 -8.23 -6.43 5.26
C PRO A 69 -7.48 -7.32 6.24
N LEU A 70 -6.91 -8.43 5.75
CA LEU A 70 -6.16 -9.39 6.58
C LEU A 70 -4.84 -8.78 7.06
N TRP A 71 -4.12 -8.09 6.18
CA TRP A 71 -2.87 -7.39 6.54
C TRP A 71 -3.10 -6.25 7.53
N GLY A 72 -4.16 -5.46 7.33
CA GLY A 72 -4.55 -4.41 8.28
C GLY A 72 -4.86 -4.99 9.67
N HIS A 73 -5.75 -5.98 9.71
CA HIS A 73 -6.16 -6.63 10.96
C HIS A 73 -4.98 -7.35 11.66
N GLY A 74 -4.10 -8.03 10.91
CA GLY A 74 -2.92 -8.70 11.45
C GLY A 74 -1.89 -7.72 12.04
N SER A 75 -1.71 -6.56 11.41
CA SER A 75 -0.80 -5.52 11.91
C SER A 75 -1.31 -4.83 13.18
N ASP A 76 -2.62 -4.65 13.30
CA ASP A 76 -3.26 -4.00 14.44
C ASP A 76 -3.43 -4.96 15.64
N ALA A 77 -3.75 -6.24 15.40
CA ALA A 77 -3.87 -7.25 16.45
C ALA A 77 -2.52 -7.66 17.06
N GLY A 78 -1.44 -7.64 16.27
CA GLY A 78 -0.11 -8.06 16.70
C GLY A 78 0.71 -7.00 17.43
N GLY A 79 0.27 -5.73 17.44
CA GLY A 79 0.96 -4.59 18.09
C GLY A 79 2.35 -4.25 17.53
N ARG A 80 2.90 -5.04 16.60
CA ARG A 80 4.21 -4.89 15.97
C ARG A 80 4.05 -4.78 14.46
N ARG A 81 4.27 -3.58 13.92
CA ARG A 81 4.11 -3.26 12.49
C ARG A 81 5.33 -3.62 11.64
N THR A 82 6.51 -3.77 12.26
CA THR A 82 7.78 -4.06 11.59
C THR A 82 7.80 -5.34 10.75
N PRO A 83 7.30 -6.51 11.23
CA PRO A 83 7.27 -7.72 10.40
C PRO A 83 6.34 -7.59 9.20
N TRP A 84 5.26 -6.81 9.29
CA TRP A 84 4.34 -6.57 8.16
C TRP A 84 4.89 -5.56 7.14
N ILE A 85 5.70 -4.59 7.59
CA ILE A 85 6.38 -3.66 6.66
C ILE A 85 7.50 -4.36 5.89
N VAL A 86 8.21 -5.32 6.53
CA VAL A 86 9.32 -6.07 5.90
C VAL A 86 8.81 -7.27 5.11
N GLY A 87 7.76 -7.94 5.59
CA GLY A 87 7.22 -9.16 4.99
C GLY A 87 6.15 -8.94 3.91
N GLY A 88 5.44 -7.80 3.96
CA GLY A 88 4.20 -7.62 3.20
C GLY A 88 3.00 -8.24 3.91
#